data_AF-A0A838E050-F1
#
_entry.id   AF-A0A838E050-F1
#
_cell.length_a   1.000
_cell.length_b   1.000
_cell.length_c   1.000
_cell.angle_alpha   90.00
_cell.angle_beta   90.00
_cell.angle_gamma   90.00
#
_symmetry.space_group_name_H-M   'P 1'
#
loop_
_entity.id
_entity.type
_entity.pdbx_description
1 polymer ?
#
loop_
_entity_poly.entity_id
_entity_poly.type
_entity_poly.pdbx_seq_one_letter_code
_entity_poly.pdbx_strand_id
1 'polypeptide(L)'
;MATTNTTERRGYFSGWTQKSEGVIAPDERLPWGQSILVGLQHVLAMFGSTVLAPILMGFDPNTAIFFSGIGTLIFFIIVGGRVPSYLGSSFSFIAVVLAATGFASGFKGPGLNPHIDVALGGIIGAGIVYAIIGLIVMFSGYRWIDFLMPPVVTGAVVAVIGLNLAPVAVGEASSSPFNTVMALITILAVALVAVYLPGPLRRLPILLGGIIGYVVHLIFANGFGLGKPIDFTGVNNAAWIGLPHFTTPSFNGTAIGLIAPVAIILVAENTGHVKAVGAMTHRNL
;
A
#
# COMPACT_ATOMS: atom_id res chain seq x y z
N MET A 1 15.90 29.62 -31.24
CA MET A 1 17.20 29.06 -30.81
C MET A 1 16.89 27.80 -30.02
N ALA A 2 16.99 26.63 -30.65
CA ALA A 2 16.63 25.36 -30.05
C ALA A 2 17.78 24.91 -29.13
N THR A 3 17.57 24.93 -27.82
CA THR A 3 18.48 24.29 -26.87
C THR A 3 18.17 22.79 -26.85
N THR A 4 18.97 22.05 -27.60
CA THR A 4 19.13 20.60 -27.45
C THR A 4 19.69 20.30 -26.06
N ASN A 5 18.80 20.17 -25.07
CA ASN A 5 19.12 19.51 -23.81
C ASN A 5 19.26 18.01 -24.11
N THR A 6 20.46 17.65 -24.56
CA THR A 6 20.93 16.28 -24.54
C THR A 6 20.94 15.84 -23.08
N THR A 7 20.02 14.96 -22.71
CA THR A 7 20.07 14.24 -21.44
C THR A 7 21.36 13.42 -21.44
N GLU A 8 22.45 14.00 -20.91
CA GLU A 8 23.69 13.28 -20.65
C GLU A 8 23.35 12.03 -19.82
N ARG A 9 23.49 10.85 -20.41
CA ARG A 9 23.39 9.57 -19.71
C ARG A 9 24.54 9.48 -18.70
N ARG A 10 24.31 9.94 -17.48
CA ARG A 10 25.25 9.78 -16.37
C ARG A 10 25.03 8.44 -15.66
N GLY A 11 25.49 7.34 -16.27
CA GLY A 11 25.62 6.04 -15.61
C GLY A 11 24.32 5.23 -15.44
N TYR A 12 24.27 4.40 -14.40
CA TYR A 12 23.17 3.47 -14.11
C TYR A 12 21.85 4.19 -13.76
N PHE A 13 21.94 5.31 -13.04
CA PHE A 13 20.80 6.16 -12.70
C PHE A 13 20.46 7.14 -13.82
N SER A 14 19.18 7.49 -13.96
CA SER A 14 18.79 8.64 -14.77
C SER A 14 19.36 9.91 -14.14
N GLY A 15 20.20 10.66 -14.87
CA GLY A 15 20.64 11.97 -14.40
C GLY A 15 19.43 12.90 -14.27
N TRP A 16 18.97 13.15 -13.04
CA TRP A 16 17.76 13.95 -12.82
C TRP A 16 18.00 15.43 -13.03
N THR A 17 17.31 16.01 -14.01
CA THR A 17 17.35 17.45 -14.28
C THR A 17 16.42 18.20 -13.32
N GLN A 18 16.86 19.33 -12.79
CA GLN A 18 16.05 20.09 -11.83
C GLN A 18 15.00 20.93 -12.56
N LYS A 19 13.75 20.84 -12.13
CA LYS A 19 12.61 21.60 -12.66
C LYS A 19 11.72 22.05 -11.52
N SER A 20 11.30 23.31 -11.54
CA SER A 20 10.55 23.94 -10.44
C SER A 20 9.06 24.07 -10.67
N GLU A 21 8.58 23.91 -11.92
CA GLU A 21 7.20 24.18 -12.30
C GLU A 21 6.68 23.19 -13.35
N GLY A 22 5.35 23.02 -13.39
CA GLY A 22 4.65 22.15 -14.33
C GLY A 22 4.64 20.67 -13.93
N VAL A 23 4.41 19.80 -14.91
CA VAL A 23 4.45 18.34 -14.73
C VAL A 23 5.91 17.90 -14.66
N ILE A 24 6.26 17.20 -13.58
CA ILE A 24 7.61 16.69 -13.32
C ILE A 24 7.68 15.24 -13.80
N ALA A 25 8.55 14.98 -14.77
CA ALA A 25 8.78 13.65 -15.32
C ALA A 25 9.69 12.80 -14.42
N PRO A 26 9.74 11.45 -14.60
CA PRO A 26 10.57 10.57 -13.78
C PRO A 26 12.09 10.84 -13.84
N ASP A 27 12.57 11.47 -14.91
CA ASP A 27 13.96 11.92 -15.12
C ASP A 27 14.19 13.38 -14.72
N GLU A 28 13.20 14.01 -14.09
CA GLU A 28 13.26 15.35 -13.53
C GLU A 28 13.12 15.28 -12.01
N ARG A 29 13.62 16.28 -11.30
CA ARG A 29 13.41 16.42 -9.86
C ARG A 29 13.03 17.85 -9.48
N LEU A 30 12.21 17.96 -8.44
CA LEU A 30 11.89 19.24 -7.82
C LEU A 30 13.08 19.76 -6.99
N PRO A 31 13.11 21.06 -6.65
CA PRO A 31 13.96 21.57 -5.59
C PRO A 31 13.77 20.76 -4.29
N TRP A 32 14.81 20.66 -3.47
CA TRP A 32 14.80 19.80 -2.27
C TRP A 32 13.64 20.08 -1.31
N GLY A 33 13.33 21.36 -1.05
CA GLY A 33 12.21 21.72 -0.17
C GLY A 33 10.86 21.20 -0.69
N GLN A 34 10.60 21.35 -1.99
CA GLN A 34 9.38 20.84 -2.62
C GLN A 34 9.38 19.30 -2.68
N SER A 35 10.53 18.68 -2.94
CA SER A 35 10.67 17.21 -2.96
C SER A 35 10.34 16.59 -1.60
N ILE A 36 10.79 17.20 -0.50
CA ILE A 36 10.47 16.75 0.86
C ILE A 36 8.96 16.84 1.11
N LEU A 37 8.32 17.95 0.73
CA LEU A 37 6.88 18.14 0.91
C LEU A 37 6.06 17.13 0.10
N VAL A 38 6.43 16.88 -1.16
CA VAL A 38 5.78 15.87 -2.00
C VAL A 38 6.04 14.46 -1.48
N GLY A 39 7.24 14.19 -0.96
CA GLY A 39 7.56 12.93 -0.30
C GLY A 39 6.69 12.67 0.93
N LEU A 40 6.52 13.68 1.79
CA LEU A 40 5.61 13.61 2.94
C LEU A 40 4.16 13.36 2.49
N GLN A 41 3.70 14.04 1.43
CA GLN A 41 2.40 13.77 0.83
C GLN A 41 2.28 12.31 0.36
N HIS A 42 3.32 11.75 -0.23
CA HIS A 42 3.31 10.38 -0.72
C HIS A 42 3.23 9.36 0.43
N VAL A 43 4.01 9.57 1.49
CA VAL A 43 3.95 8.75 2.72
C VAL A 43 2.53 8.78 3.30
N LEU A 44 1.94 9.96 3.42
CA LEU A 44 0.58 10.12 3.94
C LEU A 44 -0.48 9.48 3.03
N ALA A 45 -0.31 9.53 1.72
CA ALA A 45 -1.21 8.89 0.76
C ALA A 45 -1.17 7.37 0.87
N MET A 46 0.03 6.78 1.02
CA MET A 46 0.22 5.32 1.06
C MET A 46 0.02 4.71 2.45
N PHE A 47 0.01 5.54 3.50
CA PHE A 47 -0.15 5.10 4.89
C PHE A 47 -1.39 4.23 5.10
N GLY A 48 -2.52 4.62 4.50
CA GLY A 48 -3.80 3.92 4.66
C GLY A 48 -3.72 2.43 4.31
N SER A 49 -3.23 2.09 3.12
CA SER A 49 -3.09 0.68 2.70
C SER A 49 -1.94 -0.02 3.44
N THR A 50 -0.82 0.68 3.66
CA THR A 50 0.39 0.11 4.25
C THR A 50 0.18 -0.28 5.71
N VAL A 51 -0.72 0.41 6.45
CA VAL A 51 -1.05 0.09 7.85
C VAL A 51 -2.27 -0.82 7.96
N LEU A 52 -3.31 -0.60 7.17
CA LEU A 52 -4.56 -1.34 7.30
C LEU A 52 -4.38 -2.83 6.98
N ALA A 53 -3.70 -3.18 5.89
CA ALA A 53 -3.50 -4.58 5.51
C ALA A 53 -2.77 -5.40 6.60
N PRO A 54 -1.62 -4.93 7.15
CA PRO A 54 -0.97 -5.57 8.28
C PRO A 54 -1.87 -5.78 9.48
N ILE A 55 -2.65 -4.77 9.88
CA ILE A 55 -3.60 -4.88 11.00
C ILE A 55 -4.61 -6.00 10.74
N LEU A 56 -5.20 -6.05 9.55
CA LEU A 56 -6.19 -7.06 9.18
C LEU A 56 -5.61 -8.48 9.16
N MET A 57 -4.33 -8.63 8.87
CA MET A 57 -3.61 -9.91 8.88
C MET A 57 -3.01 -10.26 10.25
N GLY A 58 -3.00 -9.32 11.21
CA GLY A 58 -2.37 -9.45 12.52
C GLY A 58 -0.84 -9.31 12.52
N PHE A 59 -0.27 -8.60 11.54
CA PHE A 59 1.13 -8.15 11.56
C PHE A 59 1.30 -6.89 12.41
N ASP A 60 2.52 -6.66 12.92
CA ASP A 60 2.92 -5.37 13.47
C ASP A 60 3.00 -4.32 12.33
N PRO A 61 2.17 -3.25 12.37
CA PRO A 61 2.18 -2.22 11.34
C PRO A 61 3.50 -1.46 11.26
N ASN A 62 4.24 -1.32 12.37
CA ASN A 62 5.54 -0.65 12.36
C ASN A 62 6.56 -1.43 11.55
N THR A 63 6.54 -2.76 11.68
CA THR A 63 7.37 -3.67 10.87
C THR A 63 7.03 -3.55 9.38
N ALA A 64 5.73 -3.50 9.05
CA ALA A 64 5.30 -3.36 7.67
C ALA A 64 5.71 -2.02 7.05
N ILE A 65 5.56 -0.90 7.76
CA ILE A 65 6.03 0.42 7.30
C ILE A 65 7.54 0.41 7.11
N PHE A 66 8.29 -0.15 8.06
CA PHE A 66 9.75 -0.20 8.02
C PHE A 66 10.25 -0.96 6.77
N PHE A 67 9.75 -2.18 6.54
CA PHE A 67 10.15 -2.97 5.36
C PHE A 67 9.55 -2.46 4.05
N SER A 68 8.39 -1.78 4.07
CA SER A 68 7.86 -1.07 2.90
C SER A 68 8.81 0.06 2.45
N GLY A 69 9.35 0.82 3.40
CA GLY A 69 10.37 1.84 3.13
C GLY A 69 11.66 1.23 2.54
N ILE A 70 12.18 0.18 3.19
CA ILE A 70 13.37 -0.54 2.69
C ILE A 70 13.13 -1.12 1.30
N GLY A 71 11.99 -1.79 1.09
CA GLY A 71 11.62 -2.40 -0.19
C GLY A 71 11.53 -1.36 -1.29
N THR A 72 10.91 -0.21 -1.01
CA THR A 72 10.82 0.92 -1.96
C THR A 72 12.21 1.43 -2.36
N LEU A 73 13.14 1.57 -1.41
CA LEU A 73 14.52 1.97 -1.70
C LEU A 73 15.26 0.92 -2.54
N ILE A 74 15.11 -0.36 -2.21
CA ILE A 74 15.71 -1.48 -2.97
C ILE A 74 15.17 -1.46 -4.41
N PHE A 75 13.85 -1.36 -4.58
CA PHE A 75 13.23 -1.27 -5.90
C PHE A 75 13.76 -0.08 -6.69
N PHE A 76 13.78 1.10 -6.08
CA PHE A 76 14.29 2.32 -6.71
C PHE A 76 15.72 2.16 -7.21
N ILE A 77 16.59 1.53 -6.41
CA ILE A 77 17.97 1.23 -6.81
C ILE A 77 17.99 0.23 -7.97
N ILE A 78 17.28 -0.90 -7.88
CA ILE A 78 17.28 -1.97 -8.90
C ILE A 78 16.78 -1.48 -10.27
N VAL A 79 15.81 -0.56 -10.31
CA VAL A 79 15.31 0.00 -11.58
C VAL A 79 16.12 1.21 -12.06
N GLY A 80 17.21 1.56 -11.38
CA GLY A 80 18.03 2.73 -11.69
C GLY A 80 17.25 4.06 -11.60
N GLY A 81 16.23 4.10 -10.74
CA GLY A 81 15.37 5.26 -10.52
C GLY A 81 14.46 5.65 -11.70
N ARG A 82 14.23 4.74 -12.64
CA ARG A 82 13.47 5.01 -13.88
C ARG A 82 11.96 4.84 -13.74
N VAL A 83 11.53 4.01 -12.79
CA VAL A 83 10.12 3.70 -12.56
C VAL A 83 9.71 4.30 -11.20
N PRO A 84 8.81 5.30 -11.18
CA PRO A 84 8.31 5.85 -9.92
C PRO A 84 7.27 4.90 -9.32
N SER A 85 7.67 4.11 -8.33
CA SER A 85 6.78 3.17 -7.64
C SER A 85 7.07 3.12 -6.14
N TYR A 86 6.01 3.02 -5.34
CA TYR A 86 6.06 2.79 -3.91
C TYR A 86 5.53 1.39 -3.61
N LEU A 87 6.22 0.66 -2.74
CA LEU A 87 5.86 -0.72 -2.38
C LEU A 87 5.07 -0.72 -1.07
N GLY A 88 3.74 -0.81 -1.17
CA GLY A 88 2.84 -0.95 -0.03
C GLY A 88 2.45 -2.41 0.27
N SER A 89 1.67 -2.60 1.32
CA SER A 89 1.09 -3.90 1.69
C SER A 89 -0.02 -4.31 0.71
N SER A 90 0.08 -5.47 0.05
CA SER A 90 -0.95 -5.92 -0.90
C SER A 90 -2.13 -6.59 -0.18
N PHE A 91 -3.33 -6.15 -0.55
CA PHE A 91 -4.60 -6.61 -0.01
C PHE A 91 -4.95 -8.04 -0.46
N SER A 92 -4.31 -8.52 -1.52
CA SER A 92 -4.46 -9.89 -2.04
C SER A 92 -4.01 -10.96 -1.03
N PHE A 93 -3.15 -10.63 -0.07
CA PHE A 93 -2.65 -11.58 0.93
C PHE A 93 -3.61 -11.79 2.11
N ILE A 94 -4.59 -10.90 2.33
CA ILE A 94 -5.39 -10.92 3.57
C ILE A 94 -6.10 -12.27 3.76
N ALA A 95 -6.92 -12.67 2.79
CA ALA A 95 -7.73 -13.89 2.91
C ALA A 95 -6.87 -15.16 3.06
N VAL A 96 -5.78 -15.26 2.30
CA VAL A 96 -4.90 -16.42 2.30
C VAL A 96 -4.02 -16.50 3.55
N VAL A 97 -3.55 -15.36 4.07
CA VAL A 97 -2.80 -15.32 5.33
C VAL A 97 -3.71 -15.78 6.47
N LEU A 98 -4.91 -15.22 6.56
CA LEU A 98 -5.87 -15.61 7.59
C LEU A 98 -6.25 -17.09 7.53
N ALA A 99 -6.42 -17.63 6.32
CA ALA A 99 -6.66 -19.05 6.12
C ALA A 99 -5.45 -19.92 6.51
N ALA A 100 -4.23 -19.53 6.10
CA ALA A 100 -3.00 -20.27 6.38
C ALA A 100 -2.64 -20.28 7.87
N THR A 101 -2.93 -19.21 8.59
CA THR A 101 -2.63 -19.10 10.03
C THR A 101 -3.80 -19.51 10.93
N GLY A 102 -4.98 -19.79 10.36
CA GLY A 102 -6.20 -20.04 11.14
C GLY A 102 -6.62 -18.86 12.02
N PHE A 103 -6.25 -17.64 11.64
CA PHE A 103 -6.45 -16.45 12.47
C PHE A 103 -7.88 -15.93 12.34
N ALA A 104 -8.79 -16.48 13.16
CA ALA A 104 -10.20 -16.09 13.18
C ALA A 104 -10.43 -14.67 13.76
N SER A 105 -9.47 -14.13 14.51
CA SER A 105 -9.54 -12.80 15.14
C SER A 105 -9.16 -11.63 14.23
N GLY A 106 -8.67 -11.87 13.01
CA GLY A 106 -8.31 -10.80 12.06
C GLY A 106 -9.44 -9.84 11.70
N PHE A 107 -10.68 -10.23 12.01
CA PHE A 107 -11.91 -9.46 11.76
C PHE A 107 -12.65 -9.04 13.04
N LYS A 108 -12.08 -9.21 14.24
CA LYS A 108 -12.75 -8.91 15.53
C LYS A 108 -11.97 -7.97 16.45
N GLY A 109 -10.86 -7.40 15.98
CA GLY A 109 -10.12 -6.37 16.71
C GLY A 109 -8.60 -6.48 16.58
N PRO A 110 -7.87 -5.51 17.13
CA PRO A 110 -6.41 -5.48 17.07
C PRO A 110 -5.80 -6.59 17.93
N GLY A 111 -4.95 -7.41 17.32
CA GLY A 111 -4.17 -8.43 18.00
C GLY A 111 -3.11 -8.97 17.06
N LEU A 112 -1.93 -9.28 17.59
CA LEU A 112 -0.88 -9.94 16.82
C LEU A 112 -1.30 -11.38 16.55
N ASN A 113 -1.10 -11.82 15.31
CA ASN A 113 -1.37 -13.18 14.91
C ASN A 113 -0.30 -14.11 15.50
N PRO A 114 -0.66 -15.10 16.33
CA PRO A 114 0.30 -15.98 16.99
C PRO A 114 1.05 -16.91 16.02
N HIS A 115 0.51 -17.10 14.80
CA HIS A 115 1.09 -17.97 13.77
C HIS A 115 1.62 -17.18 12.57
N ILE A 116 2.05 -15.94 12.80
CA ILE A 116 2.55 -15.06 11.73
C ILE A 116 3.84 -15.58 11.10
N ASP A 117 4.62 -16.38 11.83
CA ASP A 117 5.81 -17.08 11.35
C ASP A 117 5.51 -17.97 10.14
N VAL A 118 4.38 -18.68 10.18
CA VAL A 118 3.91 -19.55 9.10
C VAL A 118 3.51 -18.73 7.87
N ALA A 119 2.80 -17.61 8.08
CA ALA A 119 2.46 -16.68 7.01
C ALA A 119 3.71 -16.09 6.35
N LEU A 120 4.71 -15.70 7.15
CA LEU A 120 5.98 -15.16 6.65
C LEU A 120 6.71 -16.18 5.75
N GLY A 121 6.76 -17.46 6.13
CA GLY A 121 7.31 -18.51 5.28
C GLY A 121 6.57 -18.63 3.94
N GLY A 122 5.24 -18.54 3.96
CA GLY A 122 4.42 -18.51 2.74
C GLY A 122 4.65 -17.28 1.87
N ILE A 123 4.79 -16.09 2.47
CA ILE A 123 5.07 -14.83 1.77
C ILE A 123 6.46 -14.85 1.12
N ILE A 124 7.46 -15.43 1.79
CA ILE A 124 8.79 -15.67 1.21
C ILE A 124 8.65 -16.59 -0.02
N GLY A 125 7.86 -17.68 0.10
CA GLY A 125 7.57 -18.56 -1.03
C GLY A 125 6.92 -17.83 -2.21
N ALA A 126 5.93 -16.98 -1.96
CA ALA A 126 5.32 -16.12 -2.98
C ALA A 126 6.35 -15.17 -3.61
N GLY A 127 7.23 -14.57 -2.80
CA GLY A 127 8.32 -13.70 -3.29
C GLY A 127 9.31 -14.45 -4.20
N ILE A 128 9.65 -15.70 -3.87
CA ILE A 128 10.50 -16.55 -4.71
C ILE A 128 9.80 -16.84 -6.05
N VAL A 129 8.52 -17.24 -6.02
CA VAL A 129 7.74 -17.47 -7.25
C VAL A 129 7.68 -16.20 -8.10
N TYR A 130 7.44 -15.05 -7.47
CA TYR A 130 7.41 -13.76 -8.15
C TYR A 130 8.76 -13.40 -8.79
N ALA A 131 9.87 -13.66 -8.09
CA ALA A 131 11.22 -13.47 -8.61
C ALA A 131 11.51 -14.42 -9.79
N ILE A 132 11.10 -15.68 -9.72
CA ILE A 132 11.24 -16.65 -10.82
C ILE A 132 10.46 -16.17 -12.06
N ILE A 133 9.22 -15.71 -11.88
CA ILE A 133 8.43 -15.13 -12.98
C ILE A 133 9.17 -13.92 -13.57
N GLY A 134 9.68 -13.03 -12.73
CA GLY A 134 10.48 -11.88 -13.17
C GLY A 134 11.71 -12.26 -13.99
N LEU A 135 12.46 -13.28 -13.55
CA LEU A 135 13.60 -13.82 -14.30
C LEU A 135 13.16 -14.39 -15.65
N ILE A 136 12.07 -15.16 -15.70
CA ILE A 136 11.52 -15.70 -16.96
C ILE A 136 11.15 -14.56 -17.92
N VAL A 137 10.56 -13.48 -17.43
CA VAL A 137 10.22 -12.29 -18.23
C VAL A 137 11.48 -11.60 -18.77
N MET A 138 12.55 -11.52 -17.98
CA MET A 138 13.82 -10.95 -18.44
C MET A 138 14.40 -11.71 -19.63
N PHE A 139 14.20 -13.04 -19.70
CA PHE A 139 14.69 -13.87 -20.82
C PHE A 139 13.71 -13.97 -21.99
N SER A 140 12.41 -14.09 -21.74
CA SER A 140 11.38 -14.36 -22.76
C SER A 140 10.63 -13.12 -23.24
N GLY A 141 10.81 -11.97 -22.58
CA GLY A 141 10.04 -10.74 -22.79
C GLY A 141 8.67 -10.77 -22.11
N TYR A 142 7.97 -9.63 -22.09
CA TYR A 142 6.72 -9.44 -21.34
C TYR A 142 5.43 -9.77 -22.12
N ARG A 143 5.53 -10.01 -23.44
CA ARG A 143 4.35 -10.10 -24.34
C ARG A 143 3.39 -11.23 -23.98
N TRP A 144 3.90 -12.34 -23.43
CA TRP A 144 3.06 -13.45 -22.99
C TRP A 144 2.26 -13.08 -21.72
N ILE A 145 2.81 -12.26 -20.82
CA ILE A 145 2.07 -11.73 -19.66
C ILE A 145 0.94 -10.84 -20.16
N ASP A 146 1.20 -9.96 -21.13
CA ASP A 146 0.17 -9.11 -21.72
C ASP A 146 -0.97 -9.89 -22.36
N PHE A 147 -0.64 -11.03 -22.98
CA PHE A 147 -1.63 -11.94 -23.54
C PHE A 147 -2.44 -12.66 -22.47
N LEU A 148 -1.80 -13.10 -21.37
CA LEU A 148 -2.48 -13.77 -20.26
C LEU A 148 -3.27 -12.80 -19.36
N MET A 149 -2.86 -11.53 -19.31
CA MET A 149 -3.43 -10.48 -18.47
C MET A 149 -4.00 -9.34 -19.33
N PRO A 150 -5.00 -9.60 -20.18
CA PRO A 150 -5.71 -8.54 -20.87
C PRO A 150 -6.47 -7.66 -19.85
N PRO A 151 -6.87 -6.43 -20.21
CA PRO A 151 -7.52 -5.49 -19.28
C PRO A 151 -8.75 -6.07 -18.56
N VAL A 152 -9.49 -6.97 -19.21
CA VAL A 152 -10.64 -7.67 -18.59
C VAL A 152 -10.22 -8.58 -17.44
N VAL A 153 -9.08 -9.27 -17.53
CA VAL A 153 -8.55 -10.14 -16.47
C VAL A 153 -8.01 -9.29 -15.33
N THR A 154 -7.15 -8.31 -15.64
CA THR A 154 -6.59 -7.42 -14.61
C THR A 154 -7.70 -6.68 -13.85
N GLY A 155 -8.69 -6.14 -14.57
CA GLY A 155 -9.85 -5.48 -13.95
C GLY A 155 -10.70 -6.41 -13.09
N ALA A 156 -10.96 -7.64 -13.56
CA ALA A 156 -11.70 -8.63 -12.79
C ALA A 156 -10.97 -9.04 -11.51
N VAL A 157 -9.65 -9.29 -11.57
CA VAL A 157 -8.83 -9.63 -10.41
C VAL A 157 -8.87 -8.50 -9.37
N VAL A 158 -8.64 -7.25 -9.79
CA VAL A 158 -8.69 -6.08 -8.89
C VAL A 158 -10.07 -5.91 -8.26
N ALA A 159 -11.15 -6.07 -9.04
CA ALA A 159 -12.52 -5.98 -8.53
C ALA A 159 -12.83 -7.07 -7.49
N VAL A 160 -12.39 -8.31 -7.74
CA VAL A 160 -12.58 -9.44 -6.83
C VAL A 160 -11.81 -9.24 -5.52
N ILE A 161 -10.60 -8.66 -5.54
CA ILE A 161 -9.87 -8.32 -4.32
C ILE A 161 -10.68 -7.32 -3.47
N GLY A 162 -11.18 -6.25 -4.07
CA GLY A 162 -11.99 -5.26 -3.37
C GLY A 162 -13.30 -5.84 -2.81
N LEU A 163 -14.02 -6.63 -3.60
CA LEU A 163 -15.26 -7.28 -3.19
C LEU A 163 -15.06 -8.31 -2.07
N ASN A 164 -13.96 -9.05 -2.07
CA ASN A 164 -13.64 -9.99 -0.99
C ASN A 164 -13.35 -9.29 0.35
N LEU A 165 -12.92 -8.02 0.32
CA LEU A 165 -12.68 -7.21 1.52
C LEU A 165 -13.90 -6.40 1.98
N ALA A 166 -14.90 -6.24 1.12
CA ALA A 166 -16.12 -5.50 1.47
C ALA A 166 -16.83 -6.04 2.73
N PRO A 167 -16.98 -7.37 2.95
CA PRO A 167 -17.60 -7.89 4.17
C PRO A 167 -16.88 -7.48 5.44
N VAL A 168 -15.55 -7.33 5.38
CA VAL A 168 -14.72 -6.91 6.52
C VAL A 168 -15.01 -5.46 6.87
N ALA A 169 -14.99 -4.58 5.87
CA ALA A 169 -15.28 -3.16 6.06
C ALA A 169 -16.72 -2.95 6.58
N VAL A 170 -17.69 -3.68 6.04
CA VAL A 170 -19.09 -3.62 6.49
C VAL A 170 -19.23 -4.20 7.90
N GLY A 171 -18.55 -5.29 8.22
CA GLY A 171 -18.56 -5.90 9.55
C GLY A 171 -18.06 -4.95 10.64
N GLU A 172 -16.94 -4.27 10.39
CA GLU A 172 -16.40 -3.24 11.30
C GLU A 172 -17.34 -2.05 11.41
N ALA A 173 -17.83 -1.53 10.28
CA ALA A 173 -18.73 -0.38 10.25
C ALA A 173 -20.07 -0.67 10.95
N SER A 174 -20.61 -1.89 10.83
CA SER A 174 -21.93 -2.27 11.37
C SER A 174 -21.89 -2.91 12.76
N SER A 175 -20.71 -3.01 13.37
CA SER A 175 -20.51 -3.67 14.67
C SER A 175 -21.29 -3.04 15.84
N SER A 176 -21.63 -1.75 15.74
CA SER A 176 -22.55 -1.08 16.68
C SER A 176 -23.25 0.09 15.98
N PRO A 177 -24.42 0.56 16.49
CA PRO A 177 -25.07 1.76 15.95
C PRO A 177 -24.15 2.98 15.93
N PHE A 178 -23.30 3.12 16.95
CA PHE A 178 -22.32 4.19 17.03
C PHE A 178 -21.27 4.08 15.92
N ASN A 179 -20.69 2.89 15.71
CA ASN A 179 -19.71 2.66 14.64
C ASN A 179 -20.31 2.88 13.25
N THR A 180 -21.59 2.54 13.04
CA THR A 180 -22.29 2.81 11.78
C THR A 180 -22.36 4.31 11.50
N VAL A 181 -22.72 5.10 12.52
CA VAL A 181 -22.78 6.57 12.38
C VAL A 181 -21.38 7.14 12.12
N MET A 182 -20.35 6.69 12.85
CA MET A 182 -18.97 7.14 12.63
C MET A 182 -18.44 6.77 11.24
N ALA A 183 -18.76 5.57 10.75
CA ALA A 183 -18.41 5.13 9.40
C ALA A 183 -19.08 6.00 8.33
N LEU A 184 -20.39 6.29 8.47
CA LEU A 184 -21.12 7.16 7.56
C LEU A 184 -20.57 8.59 7.56
N ILE A 185 -20.27 9.15 8.74
CA ILE A 185 -19.64 10.47 8.85
C ILE A 185 -18.28 10.48 8.16
N THR A 186 -17.46 9.44 8.35
CA THR A 186 -16.14 9.34 7.73
C THR A 186 -16.25 9.24 6.21
N ILE A 187 -17.17 8.41 5.68
CA ILE A 187 -17.44 8.31 4.25
C ILE A 187 -17.89 9.65 3.68
N LEU A 188 -18.79 10.35 4.36
CA LEU A 188 -19.25 11.68 3.96
C LEU A 188 -18.09 12.68 3.96
N ALA A 189 -17.24 12.67 4.99
CA ALA A 189 -16.07 13.54 5.06
C ALA A 189 -15.09 13.27 3.90
N VAL A 190 -14.80 12.00 3.59
CA VAL A 190 -13.97 11.62 2.43
C VAL A 190 -14.58 12.15 1.13
N ALA A 191 -15.89 11.98 0.93
CA ALA A 191 -16.59 12.47 -0.26
C ALA A 191 -16.54 14.01 -0.37
N LEU A 192 -16.78 14.73 0.73
CA LEU A 192 -16.72 16.19 0.76
C LEU A 192 -15.32 16.70 0.47
N VAL A 193 -14.28 16.07 1.02
CA VAL A 193 -12.88 16.42 0.71
C VAL A 193 -12.58 16.16 -0.78
N ALA A 194 -13.01 15.03 -1.33
CA ALA A 194 -12.78 14.69 -2.73
C ALA A 194 -13.44 15.68 -3.71
N VAL A 195 -14.60 16.24 -3.34
CA VAL A 195 -15.38 17.14 -4.20
C VAL A 195 -15.03 18.62 -4.01
N TYR A 196 -14.91 19.09 -2.76
CA TYR A 196 -14.89 20.52 -2.46
C TYR A 196 -13.50 21.09 -2.14
N LEU A 197 -12.55 20.28 -1.65
CA LEU A 197 -11.24 20.82 -1.27
C LEU A 197 -10.42 21.22 -2.51
N PRO A 198 -9.69 22.34 -2.48
CA PRO A 198 -8.90 22.81 -3.62
C PRO A 198 -7.51 22.16 -3.70
N GLY A 199 -6.95 22.14 -4.91
CA GLY A 199 -5.53 21.90 -5.16
C GLY A 199 -5.00 20.55 -4.65
N PRO A 200 -3.83 20.52 -3.95
CA PRO A 200 -3.17 19.28 -3.55
C PRO A 200 -3.93 18.50 -2.47
N LEU A 201 -4.78 19.17 -1.68
CA LEU A 201 -5.54 18.52 -0.60
C LEU A 201 -6.62 17.58 -1.16
N ARG A 202 -7.17 17.86 -2.35
CA ARG A 202 -8.10 16.96 -3.05
C ARG A 202 -7.46 15.62 -3.42
N ARG A 203 -6.13 15.54 -3.46
CA ARG A 203 -5.40 14.29 -3.74
C ARG A 203 -5.26 13.37 -2.51
N LEU A 204 -5.69 13.82 -1.33
CA LEU A 204 -5.61 13.08 -0.07
C LEU A 204 -6.99 12.88 0.60
N PRO A 205 -8.07 12.52 -0.13
CA PRO A 205 -9.41 12.53 0.42
C PRO A 205 -9.60 11.49 1.52
N ILE A 206 -8.98 10.30 1.36
CA ILE A 206 -9.06 9.22 2.35
C ILE A 206 -8.37 9.62 3.65
N LEU A 207 -7.17 10.21 3.57
CA LEU A 207 -6.42 10.66 4.75
C LEU A 207 -7.16 11.75 5.51
N LEU A 208 -7.54 12.83 4.81
CA LEU A 208 -8.19 13.98 5.45
C LEU A 208 -9.58 13.61 5.99
N GLY A 209 -10.35 12.82 5.23
CA GLY A 209 -11.63 12.29 5.71
C GLY A 209 -11.45 11.38 6.93
N GLY A 210 -10.40 10.55 6.97
CA GLY A 210 -10.03 9.75 8.14
C GLY A 210 -9.65 10.58 9.36
N ILE A 211 -8.89 11.66 9.19
CA ILE A 211 -8.56 12.61 10.27
C ILE A 211 -9.84 13.26 10.82
N ILE A 212 -10.74 13.72 9.94
CA ILE A 212 -12.02 14.29 10.35
C ILE A 212 -12.84 13.25 11.12
N GLY A 213 -12.97 12.03 10.59
CA GLY A 213 -13.66 10.92 11.26
C GLY A 213 -13.08 10.60 12.63
N TYR A 214 -11.74 10.56 12.74
CA TYR A 214 -11.03 10.35 14.01
C TYR A 214 -11.32 11.46 15.04
N VAL A 215 -11.27 12.73 14.63
CA VAL A 215 -11.56 13.87 15.52
C VAL A 215 -13.02 13.84 15.97
N VAL A 216 -13.96 13.56 15.07
CA VAL A 216 -15.38 13.41 15.43
C VAL A 216 -15.56 12.26 16.41
N HIS A 217 -14.98 11.09 16.13
CA HIS A 217 -15.03 9.94 17.04
C HIS A 217 -14.46 10.30 18.42
N LEU A 218 -13.34 11.00 18.49
CA LEU A 218 -12.73 11.45 19.74
C LEU A 218 -13.69 12.34 20.54
N ILE A 219 -14.34 13.30 19.90
CA ILE A 219 -15.30 14.20 20.55
C ILE A 219 -16.50 13.41 21.10
N PHE A 220 -17.11 12.55 20.28
CA PHE A 220 -18.31 11.81 20.69
C PHE A 220 -18.01 10.70 21.69
N ALA A 221 -16.95 9.92 21.49
CA ALA A 221 -16.61 8.80 22.35
C ALA A 221 -15.93 9.24 23.66
N ASN A 222 -14.85 10.05 23.58
CA ASN A 222 -14.10 10.47 24.77
C ASN A 222 -14.71 11.71 25.45
N GLY A 223 -15.34 12.62 24.69
CA GLY A 223 -15.95 13.83 25.23
C GLY A 223 -17.36 13.61 25.77
N PHE A 224 -18.23 12.97 24.99
CA PHE A 224 -19.65 12.73 25.35
C PHE A 224 -19.93 11.32 25.89
N GLY A 225 -18.95 10.41 25.91
CA GLY A 225 -19.12 9.04 26.40
C GLY A 225 -19.98 8.16 25.49
N LEU A 226 -20.21 8.58 24.25
CA LEU A 226 -21.01 7.86 23.26
C LEU A 226 -20.08 6.93 22.48
N GLY A 227 -19.93 5.68 22.93
CA GLY A 227 -19.14 4.65 22.25
C GLY A 227 -17.84 4.29 22.97
N LYS A 228 -17.02 3.46 22.32
CA LYS A 228 -15.75 3.01 22.88
C LYS A 228 -14.72 4.16 22.80
N PRO A 229 -14.19 4.64 23.94
CA PRO A 229 -13.21 5.71 23.94
C PRO A 229 -11.92 5.26 23.28
N ILE A 230 -11.24 6.20 22.63
CA ILE A 230 -9.89 6.01 22.13
C ILE A 230 -8.94 5.92 23.33
N ASP A 231 -8.19 4.83 23.40
CA ASP A 231 -7.19 4.59 24.44
C ASP A 231 -5.82 5.14 24.01
N PHE A 232 -5.33 6.13 24.76
CA PHE A 232 -4.04 6.78 24.52
C PHE A 232 -2.89 6.19 25.37
N THR A 233 -3.17 5.18 26.20
CA THR A 233 -2.18 4.56 27.09
C THR A 233 -1.00 4.01 26.29
N GLY A 234 -1.26 3.43 25.12
CA GLY A 234 -0.21 2.93 24.23
C GLY A 234 0.73 4.02 23.73
N VAL A 235 0.21 5.22 23.45
CA VAL A 235 1.03 6.38 23.01
C VAL A 235 1.85 6.91 24.19
N ASN A 236 1.26 6.98 25.38
CA ASN A 236 1.94 7.49 26.57
C ASN A 236 3.10 6.59 27.03
N ASN A 237 2.98 5.27 26.81
CA ASN A 237 4.00 4.29 27.18
C ASN A 237 5.00 4.00 26.05
N ALA A 238 4.83 4.59 24.87
CA ALA A 238 5.71 4.35 23.73
C ALA A 238 7.08 4.99 23.94
N ALA A 239 8.14 4.26 23.59
CA ALA A 239 9.48 4.84 23.51
C ALA A 239 9.57 5.81 22.33
N TRP A 240 10.32 6.91 22.51
CA TRP A 240 10.59 7.88 21.45
C TRP A 240 11.36 7.27 20.27
N ILE A 241 12.22 6.28 20.56
CA ILE A 241 12.97 5.51 19.56
C ILE A 241 12.83 4.04 19.92
N GLY A 242 12.38 3.24 18.97
CA GLY A 242 12.23 1.80 19.12
C GLY A 242 12.42 1.10 17.78
N LEU A 243 12.89 -0.14 17.84
CA LEU A 243 12.92 -1.02 16.68
C LEU A 243 11.56 -1.73 16.54
N PRO A 244 11.11 -2.02 15.30
CA PRO A 244 9.87 -2.76 15.08
C PRO A 244 10.02 -4.22 15.54
N HIS A 245 8.90 -4.91 15.71
CA HIS A 245 8.90 -6.30 16.17
C HIS A 245 9.30 -7.26 15.05
N PHE A 246 10.51 -7.81 15.11
CA PHE A 246 10.95 -8.82 14.15
C PHE A 246 10.49 -10.22 14.54
N THR A 247 9.89 -10.92 13.59
CA THR A 247 9.51 -12.33 13.72
C THR A 247 10.26 -13.16 12.70
N THR A 248 10.78 -14.31 13.13
CA THR A 248 11.45 -15.27 12.25
C THR A 248 10.43 -16.12 11.49
N PRO A 249 10.61 -16.36 10.18
CA PRO A 249 9.70 -17.19 9.40
C PRO A 249 9.81 -18.67 9.78
N SER A 250 8.70 -19.39 9.71
CA SER A 250 8.66 -20.86 9.74
C SER A 250 8.15 -21.38 8.40
N PHE A 251 8.82 -22.41 7.87
CA PHE A 251 8.50 -22.94 6.54
C PHE A 251 7.57 -24.14 6.65
N ASN A 252 6.30 -23.91 6.31
CA ASN A 252 5.27 -24.93 6.25
C ASN A 252 4.80 -25.11 4.79
N GLY A 253 4.89 -26.33 4.26
CA GLY A 253 4.54 -26.62 2.86
C GLY A 253 3.08 -26.31 2.51
N THR A 254 2.14 -26.54 3.44
CA THR A 254 0.71 -26.23 3.25
C THR A 254 0.49 -24.73 3.15
N ALA A 255 1.09 -23.96 4.05
CA ALA A 255 0.99 -22.50 4.02
C ALA A 255 1.64 -21.89 2.77
N ILE A 256 2.80 -22.41 2.36
CA ILE A 256 3.46 -22.02 1.10
C ILE A 256 2.56 -22.36 -0.09
N GLY A 257 1.98 -23.57 -0.15
CA GLY A 257 1.08 -23.97 -1.22
C GLY A 257 -0.16 -23.09 -1.35
N LEU A 258 -0.64 -22.54 -0.22
CA LEU A 258 -1.81 -21.67 -0.18
C LEU A 258 -1.46 -20.20 -0.54
N ILE A 259 -0.31 -19.70 -0.09
CA ILE A 259 0.09 -18.29 -0.26
C ILE A 259 0.87 -18.05 -1.55
N ALA A 260 1.71 -18.98 -2.01
CA ALA A 260 2.57 -18.80 -3.18
C ALA A 260 1.83 -18.42 -4.48
N PRO A 261 0.62 -18.98 -4.78
CA PRO A 261 -0.14 -18.61 -5.98
C PRO A 261 -0.53 -17.13 -6.05
N VAL A 262 -0.55 -16.41 -4.92
CA VAL A 262 -0.80 -14.95 -4.89
C VAL A 262 0.22 -14.19 -5.73
N ALA A 263 1.42 -14.74 -5.94
CA ALA A 263 2.42 -14.15 -6.84
C ALA A 263 1.85 -13.89 -8.24
N ILE A 264 0.93 -14.71 -8.74
CA ILE A 264 0.28 -14.51 -10.05
C ILE A 264 -0.63 -13.27 -10.01
N ILE A 265 -1.34 -13.07 -8.90
CA ILE A 265 -2.16 -11.86 -8.67
C ILE A 265 -1.26 -10.62 -8.64
N LEU A 266 -0.12 -10.70 -7.97
CA LEU A 266 0.85 -9.60 -7.93
C LEU A 266 1.41 -9.25 -9.31
N VAL A 267 1.64 -10.24 -10.18
CA VAL A 267 2.04 -9.99 -11.57
C VAL A 267 0.96 -9.19 -12.28
N ALA A 268 -0.30 -9.62 -12.20
CA ALA A 268 -1.42 -8.92 -12.83
C ALA A 268 -1.58 -7.48 -12.30
N GLU A 269 -1.49 -7.31 -10.98
CA GLU A 269 -1.58 -6.00 -10.31
C GLU A 269 -0.43 -5.07 -10.73
N ASN A 270 0.81 -5.56 -10.64
CA ASN A 270 2.00 -4.76 -10.97
C ASN A 270 2.05 -4.38 -12.47
N THR A 271 1.71 -5.30 -13.38
CA THR A 271 1.59 -4.99 -14.81
C THR A 271 0.53 -3.93 -15.06
N GLY A 272 -0.61 -3.99 -14.36
CA GLY A 272 -1.65 -2.97 -14.41
C GLY A 272 -1.14 -1.59 -13.97
N HIS A 273 -0.45 -1.52 -12.84
CA HIS A 273 0.13 -0.27 -12.32
C HIS A 273 1.17 0.33 -13.27
N VAL A 274 2.11 -0.47 -13.78
CA VAL A 274 3.14 0.03 -14.72
C VAL A 274 2.51 0.54 -16.01
N LYS A 275 1.50 -0.16 -16.57
CA LYS A 275 0.78 0.31 -17.76
C LYS A 275 0.01 1.62 -17.51
N ALA A 276 -0.62 1.76 -16.35
CA ALA A 276 -1.32 2.99 -15.97
C ALA A 276 -0.35 4.17 -15.87
N VAL A 277 0.81 3.97 -15.21
CA VAL A 277 1.86 5.00 -15.13
C VAL A 277 2.44 5.32 -16.51
N GLY A 278 2.70 4.31 -17.35
CA GLY A 278 3.16 4.50 -18.73
C GLY A 278 2.16 5.33 -19.57
N ALA A 279 0.86 5.05 -19.44
CA ALA A 279 -0.19 5.81 -20.11
C ALA A 279 -0.27 7.26 -19.62
N MET A 280 -0.14 7.50 -18.30
CA MET A 280 -0.14 8.85 -17.73
C MET A 280 1.11 9.67 -18.06
N THR A 281 2.25 9.01 -18.19
CA THR A 281 3.54 9.66 -18.50
C THR A 281 3.80 9.74 -20.01
N HIS A 282 2.95 9.12 -20.83
CA HIS A 282 3.17 8.93 -22.26
C HIS A 282 4.53 8.29 -22.59
N ARG A 283 4.98 7.35 -21.75
CA ARG A 283 6.26 6.65 -21.88
C ARG A 283 6.07 5.14 -21.83
N ASN A 284 6.97 4.43 -22.51
CA ASN A 284 7.10 2.98 -22.36
C ASN A 284 8.09 2.71 -21.22
N LEU A 285 7.56 2.24 -20.08
CA LEU A 285 8.28 1.97 -18.84
C LEU A 285 8.57 0.48 -18.68
#